data_AF-R6GY79-F1
#
_entry.id   AF-R6GY79-F1
#
_cell.length_a   1.000
_cell.length_b   1.000
_cell.length_c   1.000
_cell.angle_alpha   90.00
_cell.angle_beta   90.00
_cell.angle_gamma   90.00
#
_symmetry.space_group_name_H-M   'P 1'
#
loop_
_entity.id
_entity.type
_entity.pdbx_description
1 polymer ?
#
loop_
_entity_poly.entity_id
_entity_poly.type
_entity_poly.pdbx_seq_one_letter_code
_entity_poly.pdbx_strand_id
1 'polypeptide(L)'
;MKKACAVVLSILLMLCLTNVAFASGLETSCVDMALAEAAQIAYLDLEDASAEMREEILAAREEIIFSTDWVADGYTAHVEDQDGNIIRTLPAFSEVFPDWDLPVSETTYQADIEMDFNAFQDMDAIAASSGWESVGFHAYYLEAPGSTNTEPFTEMFVDPERIGNELKTYATSLSYSTSCNIGYTDMADGTSIAHATRLACGEACTVSGVRMKIIGIRASTYSTPGWAGLQIDSRGKIIHV
;
A
#
# COMPACT_ATOMS: atom_id res chain seq x y z
N MET A 1 16.95 56.61 12.90
CA MET A 1 16.73 55.85 11.64
C MET A 1 17.29 54.41 11.65
N LYS A 2 17.89 53.89 12.75
CA LYS A 2 18.35 52.48 12.81
C LYS A 2 17.31 51.50 13.38
N LYS A 3 16.34 51.98 14.17
CA LYS A 3 15.28 51.15 14.78
C LYS A 3 14.07 50.91 13.87
N ALA A 4 13.91 51.69 12.79
CA ALA A 4 12.81 51.56 11.84
C ALA A 4 13.05 50.46 10.79
N CYS A 5 14.30 50.23 10.37
CA CYS A 5 14.62 49.17 9.41
C CYS A 5 14.52 47.75 10.01
N ALA A 6 14.74 47.58 11.31
CA ALA A 6 14.68 46.28 11.96
C ALA A 6 13.25 45.72 12.07
N VAL A 7 12.25 46.60 12.18
CA VAL A 7 10.84 46.21 12.29
C VAL A 7 10.28 45.77 10.93
N VAL A 8 10.67 46.44 9.84
CA VAL A 8 10.25 46.06 8.48
C VAL A 8 10.86 44.72 8.04
N LEU A 9 12.11 44.43 8.44
CA LEU A 9 12.76 43.14 8.14
C LEU A 9 12.13 41.96 8.91
N SER A 10 11.57 42.21 10.10
CA SER A 10 10.96 41.17 10.94
C SER A 10 9.56 40.77 10.47
N ILE A 11 8.82 41.70 9.84
CA ILE A 11 7.49 41.42 9.26
C ILE A 11 7.61 40.61 7.95
N LEU A 12 8.68 40.82 7.18
CA LEU A 12 8.98 40.04 5.97
C LEU A 12 9.44 38.60 6.27
N LEU A 13 10.05 38.33 7.43
CA LEU A 13 10.41 36.96 7.82
C LEU A 13 9.22 36.13 8.35
N MET A 14 8.18 36.77 8.91
CA MET A 14 6.99 36.07 9.40
C MET A 14 6.00 35.65 8.29
N LEU A 15 6.08 36.24 7.10
CA LEU A 15 5.25 35.81 5.96
C LEU A 15 5.78 34.54 5.26
N CYS A 16 6.99 34.08 5.56
CA CYS A 16 7.57 32.88 4.94
C CYS A 16 7.20 31.58 5.67
N LEU A 17 6.50 31.64 6.81
CA LEU A 17 6.19 30.47 7.65
C LEU A 17 4.75 29.94 7.48
N THR A 18 3.92 30.54 6.62
CA THR A 18 2.50 30.15 6.47
C THR A 18 2.19 29.34 5.21
N ASN A 19 3.17 28.94 4.40
CA ASN A 19 2.92 28.31 3.10
C ASN A 19 2.92 26.77 3.07
N VAL A 20 3.03 26.08 4.22
CA VAL A 20 2.99 24.60 4.21
C VAL A 20 1.55 24.07 3.96
N ALA A 21 0.52 24.88 4.20
CA ALA A 21 -0.87 24.45 4.03
C ALA A 21 -1.43 24.51 2.59
N PHE A 22 -0.73 25.16 1.65
CA PHE A 22 -1.20 25.27 0.25
C PHE A 22 -0.69 24.16 -0.67
N ALA A 23 0.39 23.47 -0.29
CA ALA A 23 0.94 22.37 -1.09
C ALA A 23 0.03 21.13 -1.06
N SER A 24 -0.49 20.76 0.12
CA SER A 24 -1.40 19.61 0.26
C SER A 24 -2.73 19.78 -0.49
N GLY A 25 -3.25 21.02 -0.57
CA GLY A 25 -4.46 21.32 -1.31
C GLY A 25 -4.29 21.26 -2.84
N LEU A 26 -3.11 21.60 -3.35
CA LEU A 26 -2.81 21.50 -4.78
C LEU A 26 -2.59 20.04 -5.20
N GLU A 27 -1.86 19.25 -4.41
CA GLU A 27 -1.61 17.82 -4.64
C GLU A 27 -2.92 17.00 -4.63
N THR A 28 -3.85 17.33 -3.74
CA THR A 28 -5.19 16.71 -3.74
C THR A 28 -5.93 17.03 -5.04
N SER A 29 -5.90 18.29 -5.49
CA SER A 29 -6.64 18.73 -6.69
C SER A 29 -6.15 18.12 -8.01
N CYS A 30 -4.85 17.83 -8.15
CA CYS A 30 -4.32 17.23 -9.38
C CYS A 30 -4.57 15.71 -9.42
N VAL A 31 -4.49 15.02 -8.29
CA VAL A 31 -4.88 13.60 -8.20
C VAL A 31 -6.38 13.44 -8.48
N ASP A 32 -7.22 14.32 -7.94
CA ASP A 32 -8.67 14.28 -8.19
C ASP A 32 -9.01 14.52 -9.67
N MET A 33 -8.25 15.37 -10.36
CA MET A 33 -8.42 15.64 -11.79
C MET A 33 -8.00 14.44 -12.65
N ALA A 34 -6.83 13.85 -12.37
CA ALA A 34 -6.35 12.66 -13.06
C ALA A 34 -7.33 11.48 -12.89
N LEU A 35 -7.84 11.29 -11.66
CA LEU A 35 -8.84 10.26 -11.38
C LEU A 35 -10.16 10.49 -12.13
N ALA A 36 -10.58 11.75 -12.27
CA ALA A 36 -11.77 12.10 -13.04
C ALA A 36 -11.60 11.90 -14.56
N GLU A 37 -10.39 12.06 -15.08
CA GLU A 37 -10.04 11.73 -16.47
C GLU A 37 -10.01 10.20 -16.66
N ALA A 38 -9.34 9.47 -15.78
CA ALA A 38 -9.33 8.00 -15.78
C ALA A 38 -10.75 7.42 -15.72
N ALA A 39 -11.63 7.98 -14.88
CA ALA A 39 -13.02 7.52 -14.77
C ALA A 39 -13.84 7.68 -16.07
N GLN A 40 -13.49 8.60 -16.96
CA GLN A 40 -14.16 8.72 -18.26
C GLN A 40 -13.84 7.57 -19.21
N ILE A 41 -12.71 6.89 -18.99
CA ILE A 41 -12.20 5.82 -19.84
C ILE A 41 -12.43 4.45 -19.18
N ALA A 42 -12.13 4.31 -17.89
CA ALA A 42 -12.14 3.03 -17.17
C ALA A 42 -13.47 2.26 -17.21
N TYR A 43 -14.60 2.98 -17.35
CA TYR A 43 -15.95 2.41 -17.38
C TYR A 43 -16.51 2.21 -18.80
N LEU A 44 -15.69 2.38 -19.84
CA LEU A 44 -16.05 1.97 -21.19
C LEU A 44 -16.09 0.44 -21.31
N ASP A 45 -16.86 -0.06 -22.27
CA ASP A 45 -17.00 -1.49 -22.52
C ASP A 45 -15.71 -2.06 -23.13
N LEU A 46 -15.14 -3.06 -22.45
CA LEU A 46 -13.91 -3.74 -22.90
C LEU A 46 -14.14 -4.65 -24.11
N GLU A 47 -15.33 -5.25 -24.25
CA GLU A 47 -15.61 -6.26 -25.28
C GLU A 47 -15.77 -5.63 -26.66
N ASP A 48 -16.34 -4.43 -26.72
CA ASP A 48 -16.58 -3.68 -27.96
C ASP A 48 -15.42 -2.73 -28.33
N ALA A 49 -14.40 -2.60 -27.46
CA ALA A 49 -13.28 -1.68 -27.66
C ALA A 49 -12.27 -2.18 -28.70
N SER A 50 -11.60 -1.23 -29.39
CA SER A 50 -10.40 -1.55 -30.16
C SER A 50 -9.27 -2.01 -29.22
N ALA A 51 -8.26 -2.72 -29.74
CA ALA A 51 -7.14 -3.18 -28.91
C ALA A 51 -6.41 -2.03 -28.18
N GLU A 52 -6.21 -0.90 -28.86
CA GLU A 52 -5.60 0.31 -28.28
C GLU A 52 -6.48 0.92 -27.18
N MET A 53 -7.79 1.08 -27.43
CA MET A 53 -8.72 1.59 -26.44
C MET A 53 -8.84 0.64 -25.24
N ARG A 54 -8.75 -0.67 -25.45
CA ARG A 54 -8.75 -1.66 -24.38
C ARG A 54 -7.57 -1.46 -23.43
N GLU A 55 -6.38 -1.19 -23.97
CA GLU A 55 -5.19 -0.87 -23.16
C GLU A 55 -5.39 0.42 -22.36
N GLU A 56 -5.97 1.46 -22.97
CA GLU A 56 -6.31 2.71 -22.27
C GLU A 56 -7.34 2.49 -21.15
N ILE A 57 -8.37 1.67 -21.37
CA ILE A 57 -9.36 1.31 -20.35
C ILE A 57 -8.68 0.59 -19.19
N LEU A 58 -7.82 -0.39 -19.46
CA LEU A 58 -7.12 -1.15 -18.42
C LEU A 58 -6.17 -0.26 -17.61
N ALA A 59 -5.41 0.62 -18.26
CA ALA A 59 -4.54 1.58 -17.58
C ALA A 59 -5.34 2.56 -16.70
N ALA A 60 -6.48 3.05 -17.19
CA ALA A 60 -7.37 3.92 -16.42
C ALA A 60 -8.00 3.19 -15.21
N ARG A 61 -8.37 1.92 -15.37
CA ARG A 61 -8.82 1.07 -14.25
C ARG A 61 -7.72 0.92 -13.21
N GLU A 62 -6.50 0.61 -13.64
CA GLU A 62 -5.34 0.44 -12.75
C GLU A 62 -5.08 1.71 -11.92
N GLU A 63 -5.14 2.88 -12.55
CA GLU A 63 -5.01 4.17 -11.87
C GLU A 63 -6.08 4.37 -10.78
N ILE A 64 -7.34 4.05 -11.10
CA ILE A 64 -8.44 4.15 -10.12
C ILE A 64 -8.25 3.13 -8.99
N ILE A 65 -7.93 1.88 -9.32
CA ILE A 65 -7.75 0.80 -8.35
C ILE A 65 -6.67 1.16 -7.33
N PHE A 66 -5.50 1.62 -7.77
CA PHE A 66 -4.41 1.96 -6.86
C PHE A 66 -4.58 3.33 -6.17
N SER A 67 -5.59 4.12 -6.56
CA SER A 67 -5.99 5.32 -5.82
C SER A 67 -6.99 5.08 -4.69
N THR A 68 -7.50 3.85 -4.59
CA THR A 68 -8.59 3.48 -3.67
C THR A 68 -8.14 2.41 -2.68
N ASP A 69 -8.73 2.41 -1.49
CA ASP A 69 -8.48 1.38 -0.48
C ASP A 69 -9.31 0.12 -0.79
N TRP A 70 -8.68 -1.06 -0.79
CA TRP A 70 -9.37 -2.34 -1.01
C TRP A 70 -8.56 -3.54 -0.54
N VAL A 71 -9.23 -4.67 -0.32
CA VAL A 71 -8.63 -5.98 -0.08
C VAL A 71 -9.27 -7.04 -0.97
N ALA A 72 -8.48 -7.94 -1.53
CA ALA A 72 -8.95 -9.03 -2.37
C ALA A 72 -9.94 -9.91 -1.61
N ASP A 73 -10.94 -10.42 -2.34
CA ASP A 73 -11.96 -11.30 -1.76
C ASP A 73 -11.32 -12.53 -1.08
N GLY A 74 -11.78 -12.86 0.12
CA GLY A 74 -11.23 -13.95 0.95
C GLY A 74 -10.11 -13.55 1.90
N TYR A 75 -9.61 -12.32 1.82
CA TYR A 75 -8.68 -11.74 2.79
C TYR A 75 -9.39 -10.68 3.65
N THR A 76 -8.73 -10.27 4.73
CA THR A 76 -9.17 -9.13 5.53
C THR A 76 -8.03 -8.17 5.71
N ALA A 77 -8.28 -6.87 5.54
CA ALA A 77 -7.31 -5.84 5.82
C ALA A 77 -7.94 -4.63 6.51
N HIS A 78 -7.13 -3.91 7.27
CA HIS A 78 -7.53 -2.70 7.95
C HIS A 78 -6.32 -1.80 8.18
N VAL A 79 -6.59 -0.53 8.46
CA VAL A 79 -5.62 0.44 8.94
C VAL A 79 -5.83 0.65 10.44
N GLU A 80 -4.74 0.54 11.18
CA GLU A 80 -4.68 0.85 12.61
C GLU A 80 -3.81 2.09 12.88
N ASP A 81 -4.12 2.81 13.96
CA ASP A 81 -3.27 3.88 14.49
C ASP A 81 -2.11 3.32 15.32
N GLN A 82 -1.25 4.21 15.85
CA GLN A 82 -0.08 3.82 16.66
C GLN A 82 -0.43 3.14 17.99
N ASP A 83 -1.65 3.31 18.47
CA ASP A 83 -2.16 2.69 19.69
C ASP A 83 -2.80 1.32 19.40
N GLY A 84 -2.89 0.93 18.11
CA GLY A 84 -3.49 -0.31 17.65
C GLY A 84 -5.02 -0.25 17.50
N ASN A 85 -5.62 0.94 17.51
CA ASN A 85 -7.04 1.08 17.24
C ASN A 85 -7.29 1.00 15.74
N ILE A 86 -8.29 0.21 15.34
CA ILE A 86 -8.72 0.15 13.95
C ILE A 86 -9.43 1.47 13.61
N ILE A 87 -8.85 2.24 12.70
CA ILE A 87 -9.39 3.53 12.23
C ILE A 87 -10.12 3.40 10.89
N ARG A 88 -9.79 2.37 10.09
CA ARG A 88 -10.39 2.12 8.78
C ARG A 88 -10.32 0.64 8.46
N THR A 89 -11.43 0.02 8.07
CA THR A 89 -11.44 -1.33 7.49
C THR A 89 -11.41 -1.21 5.96
N LEU A 90 -10.58 -2.01 5.30
CA LEU A 90 -10.53 -2.02 3.84
C LEU A 90 -11.73 -2.83 3.31
N PRO A 91 -12.52 -2.28 2.36
CA PRO A 91 -13.62 -3.00 1.73
C PRO A 91 -13.10 -4.11 0.81
N ALA A 92 -13.94 -5.11 0.51
CA ALA A 92 -13.56 -6.15 -0.44
C ALA A 92 -13.47 -5.57 -1.87
N PHE A 93 -12.56 -6.11 -2.69
CA PHE A 93 -12.31 -5.60 -4.03
C PHE A 93 -13.59 -5.62 -4.89
N SER A 94 -14.33 -6.73 -4.87
CA SER A 94 -15.59 -6.87 -5.60
C SER A 94 -16.69 -5.91 -5.15
N GLU A 95 -16.61 -5.36 -3.92
CA GLU A 95 -17.55 -4.34 -3.42
C GLU A 95 -17.24 -2.95 -3.99
N VAL A 96 -15.96 -2.65 -4.20
CA VAL A 96 -15.50 -1.35 -4.73
C VAL A 96 -15.51 -1.33 -6.26
N PHE A 97 -15.09 -2.43 -6.88
CA PHE A 97 -14.91 -2.57 -8.32
C PHE A 97 -15.68 -3.80 -8.84
N PRO A 98 -17.02 -3.70 -8.94
CA PRO A 98 -17.82 -4.78 -9.50
C PRO A 98 -17.42 -5.04 -10.96
N ASP A 99 -17.34 -6.31 -11.33
CA ASP A 99 -17.01 -6.78 -12.68
C ASP A 99 -15.60 -6.40 -13.20
N TRP A 100 -14.72 -5.94 -12.31
CA TRP A 100 -13.31 -5.68 -12.64
C TRP A 100 -12.45 -6.85 -12.17
N ASP A 101 -11.35 -7.08 -12.89
CA ASP A 101 -10.36 -8.09 -12.52
C ASP A 101 -9.37 -7.51 -11.49
N LEU A 102 -8.92 -8.38 -10.58
CA LEU A 102 -7.84 -8.03 -9.65
C LEU A 102 -6.56 -7.69 -10.43
N PRO A 103 -5.83 -6.63 -10.05
CA PRO A 103 -4.55 -6.33 -10.67
C PRO A 103 -3.55 -7.47 -10.46
N VAL A 104 -3.00 -7.97 -11.56
CA VAL A 104 -1.94 -8.98 -11.56
C VAL A 104 -0.64 -8.32 -11.99
N SER A 105 0.35 -8.37 -11.12
CA SER A 105 1.68 -7.91 -11.44
C SER A 105 2.40 -8.87 -12.37
N GLU A 106 3.08 -8.35 -13.40
CA GLU A 106 3.96 -9.16 -14.23
C GLU A 106 5.19 -9.56 -13.41
N THR A 107 5.08 -10.67 -12.67
CA THR A 107 6.18 -11.23 -11.89
C THR A 107 7.03 -12.13 -12.78
N THR A 108 8.33 -11.84 -12.89
CA THR A 108 9.34 -12.76 -13.44
C THR A 108 9.82 -13.75 -12.36
N TYR A 109 8.90 -14.32 -11.57
CA TYR A 109 9.27 -15.34 -10.61
C TYR A 109 9.47 -16.68 -11.34
N GLN A 110 10.72 -17.16 -11.41
CA GLN A 110 10.99 -18.52 -11.84
C GLN A 110 10.61 -19.46 -10.71
N ALA A 111 9.53 -20.20 -10.92
CA ALA A 111 8.97 -21.22 -10.03
C ALA A 111 9.88 -22.47 -9.90
N ASP A 112 11.17 -22.29 -9.62
CA ASP A 112 12.12 -23.40 -9.42
C ASP A 112 12.17 -23.87 -7.96
N ILE A 113 11.34 -23.31 -7.07
CA ILE A 113 11.06 -23.90 -5.75
C ILE A 113 9.62 -24.39 -5.77
N GLU A 114 9.42 -25.65 -6.18
CA GLU A 114 8.23 -26.42 -5.80
C GLU A 114 8.23 -26.54 -4.27
N MET A 115 7.68 -25.54 -3.57
CA MET A 115 7.29 -25.73 -2.18
C MET A 115 6.03 -26.59 -2.20
N ASP A 116 6.16 -27.82 -1.73
CA ASP A 116 5.02 -28.73 -1.55
C ASP A 116 4.15 -28.22 -0.39
N PHE A 117 3.21 -27.33 -0.72
CA PHE A 117 2.23 -26.78 0.20
C PHE A 117 1.31 -27.84 0.82
N ASN A 118 1.19 -29.03 0.21
CA ASN A 118 0.38 -30.11 0.74
C ASN A 118 1.07 -30.87 1.89
N ALA A 119 2.41 -30.80 2.00
CA ALA A 119 3.16 -31.44 3.08
C ALA A 119 2.89 -30.85 4.48
N PHE A 120 2.26 -29.67 4.56
CA PHE A 120 1.95 -28.97 5.81
C PHE A 120 0.47 -29.05 6.23
N GLN A 121 -0.36 -29.82 5.51
CA GLN A 121 -1.82 -29.83 5.73
C GLN A 121 -2.30 -30.70 6.91
N ASP A 122 -1.44 -31.59 7.46
CA ASP A 122 -1.86 -32.62 8.42
C ASP A 122 -1.29 -32.46 9.85
N MET A 123 -1.25 -31.24 10.41
CA MET A 123 -0.84 -31.01 11.80
C MET A 123 -1.90 -30.26 12.61
N ASP A 124 -2.22 -30.76 13.80
CA ASP A 124 -3.08 -30.10 14.79
C ASP A 124 -2.37 -28.85 15.34
N ALA A 125 -2.54 -27.75 14.62
CA ALA A 125 -1.90 -26.46 14.86
C ALA A 125 -2.74 -25.55 15.77
N ILE A 126 -2.11 -24.89 16.73
CA ILE A 126 -2.72 -23.80 17.52
C ILE A 126 -1.99 -22.49 17.22
N ALA A 127 -2.72 -21.39 16.99
CA ALA A 127 -2.13 -20.06 16.89
C ALA A 127 -1.63 -19.58 18.27
N ALA A 128 -0.33 -19.30 18.39
CA ALA A 128 0.34 -19.06 19.67
C ALA A 128 0.78 -17.61 19.91
N SER A 129 1.14 -16.86 18.86
CA SER A 129 1.59 -15.48 19.02
C SER A 129 0.41 -14.51 18.97
N SER A 130 0.02 -13.98 20.14
CA SER A 130 -1.01 -12.94 20.26
C SER A 130 -0.49 -11.52 20.07
N GLY A 131 0.84 -11.34 20.04
CA GLY A 131 1.53 -10.05 19.90
C GLY A 131 2.17 -9.87 18.53
N TRP A 132 2.48 -8.62 18.21
CA TRP A 132 3.23 -8.24 17.01
C TRP A 132 4.72 -8.42 17.22
N GLU A 133 5.38 -9.06 16.25
CA GLU A 133 6.83 -9.24 16.25
C GLU A 133 7.45 -8.62 15.00
N SER A 134 8.50 -7.84 15.19
CA SER A 134 9.26 -7.22 14.10
C SER A 134 9.95 -8.28 13.24
N VAL A 135 9.70 -8.21 11.93
CA VAL A 135 10.26 -9.14 10.93
C VAL A 135 11.08 -8.43 9.85
N GLY A 136 10.96 -7.10 9.73
CA GLY A 136 11.78 -6.32 8.80
C GLY A 136 11.75 -4.83 9.08
N PHE A 137 12.82 -4.14 8.67
CA PHE A 137 12.91 -2.68 8.61
C PHE A 137 13.67 -2.26 7.36
N HIS A 138 13.12 -1.31 6.60
CA HIS A 138 13.66 -0.89 5.31
C HIS A 138 13.67 0.64 5.18
N ALA A 139 14.80 1.21 4.76
CA ALA A 139 14.82 2.57 4.23
C ALA A 139 14.48 2.51 2.74
N TYR A 140 13.37 3.13 2.34
CA TYR A 140 12.85 3.05 0.98
C TYR A 140 12.47 4.44 0.45
N TYR A 141 12.73 4.70 -0.83
CA TYR A 141 12.37 5.95 -1.47
C TYR A 141 10.96 5.81 -2.07
N LEU A 142 9.99 6.50 -1.47
CA LEU A 142 8.60 6.50 -1.95
C LEU A 142 8.52 7.33 -3.23
N GLU A 143 8.20 6.66 -4.32
CA GLU A 143 7.88 7.30 -5.60
C GLU A 143 6.39 7.64 -5.70
N ALA A 144 6.04 8.49 -6.67
CA ALA A 144 4.64 8.66 -7.05
C ALA A 144 4.08 7.30 -7.55
N PRO A 145 2.82 6.95 -7.25
CA PRO A 145 2.23 5.72 -7.73
C PRO A 145 2.26 5.69 -9.26
N GLY A 146 2.96 4.69 -9.81
CA GLY A 146 2.94 4.41 -11.24
C GLY A 146 1.74 3.55 -11.62
N SER A 147 1.32 3.63 -12.88
CA SER A 147 0.27 2.79 -13.48
C SER A 147 0.77 1.39 -13.86
N THR A 148 1.87 0.91 -13.27
CA THR A 148 2.41 -0.45 -13.45
C THR A 148 3.29 -0.80 -12.24
N ASN A 149 2.95 -1.89 -11.55
CA ASN A 149 3.88 -2.78 -10.84
C ASN A 149 5.17 -2.19 -10.25
N THR A 150 5.08 -1.20 -9.35
CA THR A 150 6.25 -0.74 -8.58
C THR A 150 6.88 -1.91 -7.83
N GLU A 151 8.09 -2.32 -8.19
CA GLU A 151 8.77 -3.48 -7.59
C GLU A 151 8.63 -3.49 -6.06
N PRO A 152 8.33 -4.65 -5.45
CA PRO A 152 8.23 -4.72 -4.00
C PRO A 152 9.56 -4.30 -3.37
N PHE A 153 9.51 -3.48 -2.33
CA PHE A 153 10.72 -3.10 -1.60
C PHE A 153 11.27 -4.27 -0.77
N THR A 154 10.42 -5.27 -0.51
CA THR A 154 10.81 -6.55 0.04
C THR A 154 9.81 -7.64 -0.32
N GLU A 155 10.31 -8.87 -0.40
CA GLU A 155 9.52 -10.09 -0.54
C GLU A 155 9.81 -10.99 0.66
N MET A 156 8.79 -11.65 1.18
CA MET A 156 8.96 -12.59 2.29
C MET A 156 8.06 -13.81 2.18
N PHE A 157 8.61 -14.98 2.47
CA PHE A 157 7.80 -16.17 2.67
C PHE A 157 7.15 -16.14 4.05
N VAL A 158 5.82 -16.11 4.09
CA VAL A 158 5.02 -16.11 5.33
C VAL A 158 4.85 -17.54 5.82
N ASP A 159 5.95 -18.07 6.36
CA ASP A 159 5.97 -19.35 7.05
C ASP A 159 5.04 -19.30 8.29
N PRO A 160 4.06 -20.21 8.43
CA PRO A 160 3.11 -20.18 9.54
C PRO A 160 3.74 -20.34 10.92
N GLU A 161 4.87 -21.04 11.05
CA GLU A 161 5.54 -21.27 12.34
C GLU A 161 6.46 -20.10 12.72
N ARG A 162 7.02 -19.42 11.72
CA ARG A 162 8.02 -18.36 11.93
C ARG A 162 7.47 -16.95 11.82
N ILE A 163 6.53 -16.72 10.91
CA ILE A 163 5.94 -15.41 10.60
C ILE A 163 4.47 -15.40 11.03
N GLY A 164 3.71 -16.44 10.68
CA GLY A 164 2.31 -16.60 11.07
C GLY A 164 1.34 -16.43 9.91
N ASN A 165 0.31 -15.61 10.09
CA ASN A 165 -0.78 -15.44 9.11
C ASN A 165 -1.18 -13.98 8.88
N GLU A 166 -0.57 -13.06 9.61
CA GLU A 166 -0.85 -11.64 9.54
C GLU A 166 0.45 -10.87 9.35
N LEU A 167 0.39 -9.87 8.46
CA LEU A 167 1.45 -8.89 8.27
C LEU A 167 0.89 -7.51 8.56
N LYS A 168 1.73 -6.69 9.17
CA LYS A 168 1.48 -5.29 9.42
C LYS A 168 2.65 -4.48 8.92
N THR A 169 2.39 -3.50 8.07
CA THR A 169 3.42 -2.62 7.52
C THR A 169 3.05 -1.17 7.76
N TYR A 170 4.02 -0.36 8.16
CA TYR A 170 3.83 1.07 8.42
C TYR A 170 5.12 1.87 8.24
N ALA A 171 4.97 3.17 7.98
CA ALA A 171 6.08 4.10 8.01
C ALA A 171 6.37 4.56 9.44
N THR A 172 7.58 4.32 9.93
CA THR A 172 8.14 4.89 11.16
C THR A 172 8.63 6.33 11.00
N SER A 173 8.90 6.74 9.77
CA SER A 173 9.30 8.10 9.41
C SER A 173 8.97 8.39 7.95
N LEU A 174 8.63 9.66 7.67
CA LEU A 174 8.47 10.21 6.33
C LEU A 174 9.24 11.54 6.27
N SER A 175 10.21 11.66 5.35
CA SER A 175 11.13 12.81 5.34
C SER A 175 10.61 14.02 4.54
N TYR A 176 9.86 13.74 3.46
CA TYR A 176 9.28 14.75 2.56
C TYR A 176 7.80 14.47 2.30
N SER A 177 7.47 13.19 2.17
CA SER A 177 6.10 12.72 2.04
C SER A 177 5.30 13.00 3.31
N THR A 178 4.02 13.33 3.15
CA THR A 178 3.09 13.50 4.27
C THR A 178 2.33 12.21 4.57
N SER A 179 2.27 11.30 3.59
CA SER A 179 1.65 9.99 3.70
C SER A 179 2.34 8.96 2.80
N CYS A 180 2.04 7.69 3.00
CA CYS A 180 2.45 6.59 2.13
C CYS A 180 1.27 5.70 1.77
N ASN A 181 1.39 4.97 0.68
CA ASN A 181 0.49 3.89 0.29
C ASN A 181 1.23 2.58 0.52
N ILE A 182 0.52 1.53 0.93
CA ILE A 182 1.07 0.20 1.19
C ILE A 182 0.23 -0.83 0.44
N GLY A 183 0.91 -1.65 -0.36
CA GLY A 183 0.30 -2.75 -1.11
C GLY A 183 0.94 -4.10 -0.77
N TYR A 184 0.14 -5.17 -0.87
CA TYR A 184 0.58 -6.55 -0.74
C TYR A 184 0.25 -7.33 -2.01
N THR A 185 1.16 -8.18 -2.46
CA THR A 185 1.01 -9.02 -3.66
C THR A 185 1.40 -10.46 -3.35
N ASP A 186 0.65 -11.44 -3.83
CA ASP A 186 1.09 -12.82 -3.89
C ASP A 186 2.09 -12.97 -5.05
N MET A 187 3.35 -13.23 -4.74
CA MET A 187 4.41 -13.32 -5.74
C MET A 187 4.39 -14.65 -6.51
N ALA A 188 3.55 -15.62 -6.12
CA ALA A 188 3.42 -16.88 -6.83
C ALA A 188 2.75 -16.70 -8.21
N ASP A 189 1.74 -15.83 -8.28
CA ASP A 189 0.97 -15.55 -9.50
C ASP A 189 0.87 -14.05 -9.83
N GLY A 190 1.45 -13.19 -8.99
CA GLY A 190 1.43 -11.75 -9.16
C GLY A 190 0.13 -11.08 -8.67
N THR A 191 -0.83 -11.81 -8.14
CA THR A 191 -2.15 -11.27 -7.75
C THR A 191 -2.02 -10.30 -6.58
N SER A 192 -2.58 -9.09 -6.74
CA SER A 192 -2.60 -8.10 -5.68
C SER A 192 -3.63 -8.47 -4.58
N ILE A 193 -3.20 -8.41 -3.32
CA ILE A 193 -3.97 -8.87 -2.14
C ILE A 193 -4.65 -7.71 -1.41
N ALA A 194 -3.96 -6.60 -1.18
CA ALA A 194 -4.54 -5.46 -0.49
C ALA A 194 -3.78 -4.19 -0.86
N HIS A 195 -4.49 -3.07 -0.84
CA HIS A 195 -3.92 -1.76 -1.06
C HIS A 195 -4.56 -0.74 -0.13
N ALA A 196 -3.73 -0.06 0.65
CA ALA A 196 -4.15 0.99 1.56
C ALA A 196 -3.43 2.29 1.20
N THR A 197 -4.19 3.38 1.08
CA THR A 197 -3.71 4.66 0.60
C THR A 197 -3.66 5.70 1.70
N ARG A 198 -2.72 6.63 1.55
CA ARG A 198 -2.62 7.86 2.38
C ARG A 198 -2.44 7.63 3.88
N LEU A 199 -1.68 6.60 4.24
CA LEU A 199 -1.31 6.30 5.63
C LEU A 199 -0.36 7.37 6.14
N ALA A 200 -0.72 8.00 7.26
CA ALA A 200 0.17 8.89 7.98
C ALA A 200 1.33 8.10 8.62
N CYS A 201 2.38 8.81 9.05
CA CYS A 201 3.47 8.20 9.80
C CYS A 201 2.93 7.50 11.07
N GLY A 202 3.21 6.21 11.20
CA GLY A 202 2.77 5.34 12.29
C GLY A 202 1.39 4.72 12.11
N GLU A 203 0.62 5.09 11.09
CA GLU A 203 -0.56 4.32 10.70
C GLU A 203 -0.12 3.08 9.91
N ALA A 204 -0.76 1.94 10.18
CA ALA A 204 -0.31 0.66 9.67
C ALA A 204 -1.38 -0.05 8.85
N CYS A 205 -1.00 -0.60 7.69
CA CYS A 205 -1.84 -1.52 6.93
C CYS A 205 -1.60 -2.94 7.43
N THR A 206 -2.62 -3.52 8.05
CA THR A 206 -2.63 -4.90 8.53
C THR A 206 -3.42 -5.77 7.56
N VAL A 207 -2.84 -6.87 7.09
CA VAL A 207 -3.49 -7.88 6.24
C VAL A 207 -3.43 -9.26 6.91
N SER A 208 -4.53 -10.00 6.85
CA SER A 208 -4.66 -11.35 7.41
C SER A 208 -5.04 -12.36 6.33
N GLY A 209 -4.66 -13.63 6.53
CA GLY A 209 -4.92 -14.70 5.57
C GLY A 209 -3.76 -14.93 4.60
N VAL A 210 -2.57 -14.44 4.92
CA VAL A 210 -1.39 -14.44 4.03
C VAL A 210 -0.40 -15.57 4.31
N ARG A 211 -0.74 -16.55 5.17
CA ARG A 211 0.12 -17.69 5.47
C ARG A 211 0.45 -18.52 4.21
N MET A 212 1.61 -19.16 4.21
CA MET A 212 2.09 -20.02 3.12
C MET A 212 2.10 -19.30 1.76
N LYS A 213 2.49 -18.02 1.75
CA LYS A 213 2.63 -17.24 0.52
C LYS A 213 3.96 -16.51 0.50
N ILE A 214 4.49 -16.26 -0.69
CA ILE A 214 5.56 -15.28 -0.87
C ILE A 214 4.88 -13.94 -1.08
N ILE A 215 4.99 -13.06 -0.10
CA ILE A 215 4.33 -11.77 -0.13
C ILE A 215 5.32 -10.69 -0.54
N GLY A 216 5.04 -10.03 -1.65
CA GLY A 216 5.70 -8.80 -2.06
C GLY A 216 5.03 -7.60 -1.40
N ILE A 217 5.81 -6.76 -0.71
CA ILE A 217 5.30 -5.57 -0.04
C ILE A 217 5.76 -4.35 -0.83
N ARG A 218 4.81 -3.52 -1.23
CA ARG A 218 5.00 -2.35 -2.09
C ARG A 218 4.69 -1.08 -1.31
N ALA A 219 5.38 0.01 -1.62
CA ALA A 219 5.10 1.31 -1.04
C ALA A 219 5.24 2.43 -2.06
N SER A 220 4.36 3.42 -2.00
CA SER A 220 4.40 4.63 -2.84
C SER A 220 3.85 5.82 -2.08
N THR A 221 3.75 6.99 -2.71
CA THR A 221 3.12 8.16 -2.09
C THR A 221 2.39 9.04 -3.10
N TYR A 222 1.16 9.44 -2.75
CA TYR A 222 0.44 10.50 -3.47
C TYR A 222 0.88 11.92 -3.09
N SER A 223 1.80 12.05 -2.12
CA SER A 223 2.39 13.33 -1.73
C SER A 223 3.75 13.51 -2.41
N THR A 224 4.51 14.52 -2.02
CA THR A 224 5.88 14.71 -2.51
C THR A 224 6.75 13.45 -2.27
N PRO A 225 7.38 12.86 -3.31
CA PRO A 225 8.30 11.72 -3.20
C PRO A 225 9.43 11.94 -2.20
N GLY A 226 9.85 10.89 -1.50
CA GLY A 226 10.87 11.01 -0.46
C GLY A 226 11.18 9.73 0.31
N TRP A 227 12.21 9.80 1.15
CA TRP A 227 12.64 8.68 1.97
C TRP A 227 11.68 8.39 3.13
N ALA A 228 11.39 7.12 3.33
CA ALA A 228 10.63 6.56 4.44
C ALA A 228 11.41 5.44 5.14
N GLY A 229 11.22 5.30 6.45
CA GLY A 229 11.59 4.11 7.20
C GLY A 229 10.37 3.21 7.36
N LEU A 230 10.33 2.06 6.70
CA LEU A 230 9.20 1.12 6.70
C LEU A 230 9.48 -0.04 7.65
N GLN A 231 8.56 -0.27 8.58
CA GLN A 231 8.59 -1.37 9.54
C GLN A 231 7.57 -2.43 9.12
N ILE A 232 7.95 -3.70 9.25
CA ILE A 232 7.08 -4.85 9.02
C ILE A 232 7.06 -5.70 10.29
N ASP A 233 5.86 -5.95 10.78
CA ASP A 233 5.60 -6.83 11.90
C ASP A 233 4.70 -7.99 11.47
N SER A 234 4.75 -9.09 12.22
CA SER A 234 3.95 -10.29 11.97
C SER A 234 3.27 -10.82 13.22
N ARG A 235 2.20 -11.59 13.03
CA ARG A 235 1.44 -12.25 14.09
C ARG A 235 0.78 -13.54 13.59
N GLY A 236 0.34 -14.37 14.53
CA GLY A 236 -0.52 -15.53 14.24
C GLY A 236 0.30 -16.78 13.94
N LYS A 237 1.45 -16.94 14.59
CA LYS A 237 2.32 -18.10 14.41
C LYS A 237 1.63 -19.36 14.91
N ILE A 238 1.76 -20.43 14.15
CA ILE A 238 1.34 -21.78 14.52
C ILE A 238 2.40 -22.41 15.42
N ILE A 239 1.95 -23.01 16.51
CA ILE A 239 2.74 -23.99 17.27
C ILE A 239 2.06 -25.35 17.19
N HIS A 240 2.89 -26.38 17.05
CA HIS A 240 2.46 -27.77 17.14
C HIS A 240 2.50 -28.23 18.60
N VAL A 241 1.54 -29.04 19.00
CA VAL A 241 1.43 -29.63 20.34
C VAL A 241 1.82 -31.11 20.32
#